data_AF-A0A2V5USM7-F1
#
_entry.id   AF-A0A2V5USM7-F1
#
_cell.length_a   1.000
_cell.length_b   1.000
_cell.length_c   1.000
_cell.angle_alpha   90.00
_cell.angle_beta   90.00
_cell.angle_gamma   90.00
#
_symmetry.space_group_name_H-M   'P 1'
#
loop_
_entity.id
_entity.type
_entity.pdbx_description
1 polymer ?
#
loop_
_entity_poly.entity_id
_entity_poly.type
_entity_poly.pdbx_seq_one_letter_code
_entity_poly.pdbx_strand_id
1 'polypeptide(L)'
;MSYLRSLKPEAGLLQIFEVFPRAARPLLEYHEVLLRRDSPFTAAERGLIAAYVSSLNKCNYCCAVHPQTTVVPGLDAKTAANLLANLPPAETTRSNMFPTTGG
;
A
#
# COMPACT_ATOMS: atom_id res chain seq x y z
N MET A 1 -4.72 15.44 -5.29
CA MET A 1 -5.57 15.97 -6.37
C MET A 1 -5.99 14.80 -7.26
N SER A 2 -7.28 14.61 -7.47
CA SER A 2 -7.81 13.57 -8.36
C SER A 2 -7.64 13.96 -9.83
N TYR A 3 -7.20 13.02 -10.67
CA TYR A 3 -7.15 13.17 -12.14
C TYR A 3 -8.48 12.79 -12.82
N LEU A 4 -9.46 12.30 -12.06
CA LEU A 4 -10.76 11.91 -12.57
C LEU A 4 -11.67 13.13 -12.67
N ARG A 5 -11.95 13.57 -13.90
CA ARG A 5 -12.76 14.76 -14.20
C ARG A 5 -14.18 14.72 -13.63
N SER A 6 -14.69 13.53 -13.36
CA SER A 6 -16.00 13.32 -12.74
C SER A 6 -16.03 13.53 -11.22
N LEU A 7 -14.88 13.75 -10.59
CA LEU A 7 -14.74 13.94 -9.15
C LEU A 7 -14.23 15.34 -8.80
N LYS A 8 -14.50 15.77 -7.55
CA LYS A 8 -13.90 16.99 -7.01
C LYS A 8 -12.37 16.86 -7.01
N PRO A 9 -11.62 17.95 -7.24
CA PRO A 9 -10.16 17.91 -7.26
C PRO A 9 -9.55 17.34 -5.96
N GLU A 10 -10.21 17.56 -4.82
CA GLU A 10 -9.78 17.12 -3.49
C GLU A 10 -10.17 15.67 -3.18
N ALA A 11 -10.88 14.98 -4.07
CA ALA A 11 -11.30 13.61 -3.86
C ALA A 11 -10.09 12.69 -3.63
N GLY A 12 -10.12 11.96 -2.53
CA GLY A 12 -9.15 10.93 -2.17
C GLY A 12 -9.61 9.54 -2.58
N LEU A 13 -8.80 8.53 -2.23
CA LEU A 13 -9.06 7.14 -2.62
C LEU A 13 -10.42 6.62 -2.12
N LEU A 14 -10.85 7.01 -0.93
CA LEU A 14 -12.14 6.59 -0.37
C LEU A 14 -13.32 7.05 -1.24
N GLN A 15 -13.31 8.31 -1.69
CA GLN A 15 -14.34 8.82 -2.60
C GLN A 15 -14.31 8.12 -3.97
N ILE A 16 -13.13 7.67 -4.42
CA ILE A 16 -13.03 6.86 -5.64
C ILE A 16 -13.72 5.50 -5.43
N PHE A 17 -13.54 4.86 -4.27
CA PHE A 17 -14.20 3.59 -3.97
C PHE A 17 -15.72 3.71 -3.88
N GLU A 18 -16.23 4.82 -3.34
CA GLU A 18 -17.66 5.13 -3.31
C GLU A 18 -18.27 5.25 -4.72
N VAL A 19 -17.54 5.88 -5.65
CA VAL A 19 -18.01 6.12 -7.02
C VAL A 19 -17.89 4.89 -7.91
N PHE A 20 -16.93 3.99 -7.64
CA PHE A 20 -16.71 2.76 -8.41
C PHE A 20 -16.87 1.49 -7.56
N PRO A 21 -18.04 1.26 -6.94
CA PRO A 21 -18.20 0.21 -5.92
C PRO A 21 -18.03 -1.21 -6.50
N ARG A 22 -18.39 -1.41 -7.77
CA ARG A 22 -18.21 -2.70 -8.45
C ARG A 22 -16.74 -3.10 -8.60
N ALA A 23 -15.86 -2.12 -8.80
CA ALA A 23 -14.42 -2.34 -8.88
C ALA A 23 -13.77 -2.34 -7.48
N ALA A 24 -14.24 -1.47 -6.58
CA ALA A 24 -13.70 -1.33 -5.24
C ALA A 24 -13.97 -2.55 -4.36
N ARG A 25 -15.18 -3.13 -4.41
CA ARG A 25 -15.57 -4.24 -3.54
C ARG A 25 -14.60 -5.44 -3.59
N PRO A 26 -14.29 -6.05 -4.74
CA PRO A 26 -13.37 -7.19 -4.79
C PRO A 26 -11.95 -6.82 -4.34
N LEU A 27 -11.51 -5.58 -4.61
CA LEU A 27 -10.20 -5.10 -4.14
C LEU A 27 -10.14 -5.00 -2.61
N LEU A 28 -11.18 -4.44 -1.99
CA LEU A 28 -11.27 -4.30 -0.54
C LEU A 28 -11.42 -5.66 0.14
N GLU A 29 -12.23 -6.57 -0.41
CA GLU A 29 -12.35 -7.95 0.08
C GLU A 29 -11.00 -8.67 0.05
N TYR A 30 -10.25 -8.55 -1.03
CA TYR A 30 -8.88 -9.08 -1.11
C TYR A 30 -7.97 -8.46 -0.04
N HIS A 31 -8.06 -7.14 0.17
CA HIS A 31 -7.27 -6.43 1.17
C HIS A 31 -7.56 -6.91 2.60
N GLU A 32 -8.83 -7.18 2.93
CA GLU A 32 -9.23 -7.76 4.21
C GLU A 32 -8.62 -9.15 4.42
N VAL A 33 -8.68 -10.01 3.40
CA VAL A 33 -8.08 -11.34 3.45
C VAL A 33 -6.57 -11.23 3.69
N LEU A 34 -5.89 -10.42 2.88
CA LEU A 34 -4.44 -10.31 2.89
C LEU A 34 -3.91 -9.72 4.19
N LEU A 35 -4.54 -8.67 4.73
CA LEU A 35 -4.00 -7.93 5.86
C LEU A 35 -4.54 -8.38 7.22
N ARG A 36 -5.76 -8.95 7.30
CA ARG A 36 -6.44 -9.15 8.60
C ARG A 36 -6.84 -10.59 8.92
N ARG A 37 -6.86 -11.52 7.95
CA ARG A 37 -7.22 -12.93 8.24
C ARG A 37 -6.03 -13.75 8.71
N ASP A 38 -6.29 -15.01 9.07
CA ASP A 38 -5.27 -15.93 9.57
C ASP A 38 -4.14 -16.10 8.55
N SER A 39 -2.90 -15.94 9.00
CA SER A 39 -1.72 -16.34 8.25
C SER A 39 -0.53 -16.56 9.18
N PRO A 40 0.57 -17.15 8.68
CA PRO A 40 1.81 -17.29 9.44
C PRO A 40 2.42 -15.96 9.90
N PHE A 41 2.02 -14.85 9.29
CA PHE A 41 2.42 -13.50 9.69
C PHE A 41 1.30 -12.81 10.45
N THR A 42 1.64 -12.12 11.52
CA THR A 42 0.74 -11.23 12.25
C THR A 42 0.26 -10.09 11.35
N ALA A 43 -0.90 -9.50 11.67
CA ALA A 43 -1.39 -8.32 10.98
C ALA A 43 -0.37 -7.17 10.98
N ALA A 44 0.41 -7.05 12.07
CA ALA A 44 1.42 -6.02 12.22
C ALA A 44 2.65 -6.24 11.32
N GLU A 45 3.13 -7.48 11.18
CA GLU A 45 4.20 -7.83 10.23
C GLU A 45 3.75 -7.59 8.78
N ARG A 46 2.51 -7.96 8.45
CA ARG A 46 1.95 -7.70 7.11
C ARG A 46 1.79 -6.21 6.84
N GLY A 47 1.39 -5.44 7.85
CA GLY A 47 1.37 -3.98 7.79
C GLY A 47 2.76 -3.40 7.54
N LEU A 48 3.81 -3.96 8.17
CA LEU A 48 5.19 -3.49 8.00
C LEU A 48 5.69 -3.76 6.58
N ILE A 49 5.39 -4.95 6.03
CA ILE A 49 5.67 -5.28 4.63
C ILE A 49 4.95 -4.29 3.70
N ALA A 50 3.66 -4.02 3.94
CA ALA A 50 2.89 -3.07 3.14
C ALA A 50 3.47 -1.65 3.21
N ALA A 51 3.85 -1.17 4.40
CA ALA A 51 4.50 0.12 4.59
C ALA A 51 5.86 0.18 3.88
N TYR A 52 6.65 -0.89 3.95
CA TYR A 52 7.94 -0.99 3.27
C TYR A 52 7.80 -0.92 1.74
N VAL A 53 6.95 -1.76 1.16
CA VAL A 53 6.71 -1.76 -0.30
C VAL A 53 6.15 -0.39 -0.75
N SER A 54 5.33 0.26 0.08
CA SER A 54 4.80 1.59 -0.20
C SER A 54 5.88 2.67 -0.23
N SER A 55 6.88 2.61 0.66
CA SER A 55 7.98 3.56 0.69
C SER A 55 8.89 3.39 -0.53
N LEU A 56 9.19 2.14 -0.93
CA LEU A 56 9.94 1.85 -2.16
C LEU A 56 9.24 2.40 -3.40
N ASN A 57 7.90 2.33 -3.43
CA ASN A 57 7.08 2.87 -4.52
C ASN A 57 6.75 4.36 -4.39
N LYS A 58 7.27 5.05 -3.36
CA LYS A 58 7.00 6.47 -3.08
C LYS A 58 5.49 6.80 -3.07
N CYS A 59 4.67 5.86 -2.57
CA CYS A 59 3.24 6.04 -2.54
C CYS A 59 2.81 6.78 -1.26
N ASN A 60 2.65 8.11 -1.36
CA ASN A 60 2.32 8.96 -0.20
C ASN A 60 1.07 8.52 0.56
N TYR A 61 0.03 8.08 -0.15
CA TYR A 61 -1.20 7.61 0.48
C TYR A 61 -0.93 6.34 1.31
N CYS A 62 -0.31 5.32 0.69
CA CYS A 62 -0.03 4.05 1.35
C CYS A 62 0.96 4.20 2.51
N CYS A 63 1.96 5.09 2.39
CA CYS A 63 2.87 5.44 3.46
C CYS A 63 2.18 6.12 4.66
N ALA A 64 1.07 6.82 4.46
CA ALA A 64 0.32 7.43 5.55
C ALA A 64 -0.57 6.43 6.30
N VAL A 65 -1.13 5.43 5.58
CA VAL A 65 -2.16 4.53 6.13
C VAL A 65 -1.61 3.21 6.68
N HIS A 66 -0.59 2.61 6.06
CA HIS A 66 -0.10 1.29 6.48
C HIS A 66 0.66 1.28 7.80
N PRO A 67 1.49 2.28 8.17
CA PRO A 67 2.16 2.30 9.48
C PRO A 67 1.20 2.25 10.67
N GLN A 68 -0.05 2.69 10.50
CA GLN A 68 -1.06 2.62 11.56
C GLN A 68 -1.48 1.17 11.90
N THR A 69 -1.15 0.22 11.03
CA THR A 69 -1.39 -1.22 11.23
C THR A 69 -0.17 -1.96 11.79
N THR A 70 0.98 -1.29 12.01
CA THR A 70 2.26 -1.94 12.34
C THR A 70 2.60 -2.00 13.82
N VAL A 71 1.60 -2.02 14.71
CA VAL A 71 1.87 -2.21 16.15
C VAL A 71 2.23 -3.68 16.39
N VAL A 72 3.51 -4.00 16.20
CA VAL A 72 4.09 -5.33 16.44
C VAL A 72 4.47 -5.43 17.92
N PRO A 73 3.93 -6.38 18.70
CA PRO A 73 4.43 -6.65 20.04
C PRO A 73 5.93 -6.95 20.00
N GLY A 74 6.74 -6.13 20.67
CA GLY A 74 8.21 -6.26 20.67
C GLY A 74 8.96 -5.37 19.67
N LEU A 75 8.26 -4.63 18.81
CA LEU A 75 8.87 -3.62 17.94
C LEU A 75 8.34 -2.23 18.34
N ASP A 76 9.20 -1.40 18.93
CA ASP A 76 8.80 -0.04 19.28
C ASP A 76 8.61 0.81 18.01
N ALA A 77 7.75 1.83 18.09
CA ALA A 77 7.40 2.69 16.96
C ALA A 77 8.62 3.38 16.32
N LYS A 78 9.69 3.61 17.09
CA LYS A 78 10.93 4.23 16.60
C LYS A 78 11.75 3.23 15.78
N THR A 79 11.78 1.95 16.16
CA THR A 79 12.38 0.87 15.36
C THR A 79 11.64 0.68 14.04
N ALA A 80 10.31 0.65 14.06
CA ALA A 80 9.52 0.58 12.83
C ALA A 80 9.74 1.81 11.92
N ALA A 81 9.77 3.01 12.49
CA ALA A 81 10.07 4.24 11.75
C ALA A 81 11.50 4.25 11.19
N ASN A 82 12.49 3.78 11.97
CA ASN A 82 13.89 3.68 11.52
C ASN A 82 14.08 2.66 10.40
N LEU A 83 13.39 1.52 10.47
CA LEU A 83 13.37 0.54 9.39
C LEU A 83 12.77 1.12 8.11
N LEU A 84 11.79 2.02 8.21
CA LEU A 84 11.23 2.71 7.05
C LEU A 84 12.09 3.89 6.56
N ALA A 85 12.83 4.55 7.46
CA ALA A 85 13.64 5.72 7.15
C ALA A 85 15.03 5.38 6.56
N ASN A 86 15.59 4.21 6.88
CA ASN A 86 16.97 3.83 6.49
C ASN A 86 17.02 2.79 5.37
N LEU A 87 16.00 2.73 4.51
CA LEU A 87 15.97 1.74 3.44
C LEU A 87 16.87 2.19 2.29
N PRO A 88 17.74 1.31 1.77
CA PRO A 88 18.42 1.58 0.52
C PRO A 88 17.35 1.80 -0.56
N PRO A 89 17.55 2.76 -1.48
CA PRO A 89 16.66 2.91 -2.62
C PRO A 89 16.55 1.57 -3.35
N ALA A 90 15.34 1.18 -3.75
CA ALA A 90 15.16 -0.03 -4.55
C ALA A 90 16.04 0.07 -5.81
N GLU A 91 16.86 -0.95 -6.06
CA GLU A 91 17.40 -1.18 -7.40
C GLU A 91 16.22 -1.42 -8.33
N THR A 92 15.90 -0.41 -9.14
CA THR A 92 14.92 -0.53 -10.22
C THR A 92 15.44 -1.54 -11.24
N THR A 93 15.13 -2.83 -11.06
CA THR A 93 15.22 -3.84 -12.12
C THR A 93 14.05 -3.58 -13.10
N ARG A 94 14.18 -2.52 -13.89
CA ARG A 94 13.19 -2.07 -14.88
C ARG A 94 13.22 -2.87 -16.19
N SER A 95 13.84 -4.04 -16.24
CA SER A 95 14.07 -4.73 -17.52
C SER A 95 13.03 -5.77 -17.92
N ASN A 96 12.25 -6.39 -17.02
CA ASN A 96 11.60 -7.67 -17.37
C ASN A 96 10.07 -7.81 -17.16
N MET A 97 9.31 -6.76 -16.83
CA MET A 97 7.88 -6.96 -16.44
C MET A 97 6.83 -6.80 -17.55
N PHE A 98 7.18 -6.32 -18.76
CA PHE A 98 6.20 -6.28 -19.86
C PHE A 98 6.88 -6.51 -21.23
N PRO A 99 6.58 -7.61 -21.96
CA PRO A 99 6.90 -7.67 -23.37
C PRO A 99 6.02 -6.64 -24.07
N THR A 100 6.63 -5.66 -24.73
CA THR A 100 5.94 -4.83 -25.71
C THR A 100 5.56 -5.73 -26.88
N THR A 101 4.34 -6.24 -26.90
CA THR A 101 3.77 -6.79 -28.13
C THR A 101 3.49 -5.62 -29.06
N GLY A 102 4.45 -5.35 -29.94
CA GLY A 102 4.22 -4.58 -31.17
C GLY A 102 3.39 -5.40 -32.14
N GLY A 103 2.39 -4.74 -32.73
CA GLY A 103 1.48 -5.23 -33.76
C GLY A 103 0.51 -4.12 -34.11
#